data_AF-A0A6H1ZZL2-F1
#
_entry.id   AF-A0A6H1ZZL2-F1
#
_cell.length_a   1.000
_cell.length_b   1.000
_cell.length_c   1.000
_cell.angle_alpha   90.00
_cell.angle_beta   90.00
_cell.angle_gamma   90.00
#
_symmetry.space_group_name_H-M   'P 1'
#
loop_
_entity.id
_entity.type
_entity.pdbx_description
1 polymer ?
#
loop_
_entity_poly.entity_id
_entity_poly.type
_entity_poly.pdbx_seq_one_letter_code
_entity_poly.pdbx_strand_id
1 'polypeptide(L)'
;MIYAATITTANTVTAANPQKTVVKVAKGLVYKFELEFPPGSLGNLFVAVFDGLYQVWPSSTGVWFSSDKNTIAFEDTYLKAIPPFEFNVYTYNTGDSWPHTCHVRIGLVTNDEFIARYLPAKSYEFMIRALQDMEAQQREAQGGVLESPFPWLSGGG
;
A
#
# COMPACT_ATOMS: atom_id res chain seq x y z
N MET A 1 -2.40 -4.38 6.63
CA MET A 1 -3.59 -4.81 5.85
C MET A 1 -3.12 -5.51 4.58
N ILE A 2 -3.94 -6.42 4.03
CA ILE A 2 -3.63 -7.11 2.76
C ILE A 2 -4.84 -6.93 1.84
N TYR A 3 -4.59 -6.42 0.64
CA TYR A 3 -5.59 -6.28 -0.42
C TYR A 3 -5.34 -7.36 -1.46
N ALA A 4 -6.38 -8.05 -1.91
CA ALA A 4 -6.25 -9.14 -2.87
C ALA A 4 -7.25 -8.97 -4.02
N ALA A 5 -6.82 -9.28 -5.24
CA ALA A 5 -7.66 -9.32 -6.42
C ALA A 5 -7.31 -10.51 -7.30
N THR A 6 -8.34 -11.21 -7.78
CA THR A 6 -8.21 -12.26 -8.80
C THR A 6 -8.61 -11.66 -10.14
N ILE A 7 -7.73 -11.79 -11.13
CA ILE A 7 -7.91 -11.19 -12.45
C ILE A 7 -7.88 -12.30 -13.48
N THR A 8 -8.99 -12.50 -14.19
CA THR A 8 -9.05 -13.38 -15.35
C THR A 8 -9.02 -12.53 -16.61
N THR A 9 -8.08 -12.84 -17.50
CA THR A 9 -7.81 -12.12 -18.75
C THR A 9 -8.16 -13.03 -19.92
N ALA A 10 -9.10 -12.60 -20.76
CA ALA A 10 -9.49 -13.35 -21.95
C ALA A 10 -8.37 -13.36 -23.00
N ASN A 11 -8.35 -14.38 -23.85
CA ASN A 11 -7.42 -14.50 -24.99
C ASN A 11 -7.59 -13.38 -26.04
N THR A 12 -8.70 -12.65 -26.03
CA THR A 12 -8.95 -11.50 -26.92
C THR A 12 -8.28 -10.20 -26.44
N VAL A 13 -7.79 -10.17 -25.20
CA VAL A 13 -7.15 -8.98 -24.61
C VAL A 13 -5.69 -8.94 -25.03
N THR A 14 -5.34 -7.96 -25.85
CA THR A 14 -4.00 -7.81 -26.44
C THR A 14 -3.19 -6.72 -25.75
N ALA A 15 -1.87 -6.70 -25.99
CA ALA A 15 -0.99 -5.65 -25.48
C ALA A 15 -1.40 -4.23 -25.93
N ALA A 16 -2.04 -4.11 -27.10
CA ALA A 16 -2.52 -2.82 -27.62
C ALA A 16 -3.79 -2.32 -26.90
N ASN A 17 -4.58 -3.23 -26.32
CA ASN A 17 -5.78 -2.92 -25.56
C ASN A 17 -5.83 -3.78 -24.28
N PRO A 18 -4.95 -3.52 -23.31
CA PRO A 18 -4.85 -4.33 -22.10
C PRO A 18 -6.07 -4.13 -21.20
N GLN A 19 -6.50 -5.21 -20.55
CA GLN A 19 -7.58 -5.20 -19.58
C GLN A 19 -7.10 -4.47 -18.33
N LYS A 20 -7.85 -3.44 -17.92
CA LYS A 20 -7.62 -2.68 -16.69
C LYS A 20 -8.50 -3.23 -15.57
N THR A 21 -7.90 -3.58 -14.44
CA THR A 21 -8.60 -3.93 -13.20
C THR A 21 -8.14 -3.00 -12.08
N VAL A 22 -9.11 -2.40 -11.37
CA VAL A 22 -8.84 -1.43 -10.30
C VAL A 22 -8.84 -2.14 -8.95
N VAL A 23 -7.72 -2.08 -8.24
CA VAL A 23 -7.57 -2.58 -6.87
C VAL A 23 -7.65 -1.41 -5.92
N LYS A 24 -8.79 -1.25 -5.25
CA LYS A 24 -8.99 -0.20 -4.24
C LYS A 24 -8.20 -0.52 -2.97
N VAL A 25 -7.45 0.46 -2.48
CA VAL A 25 -6.61 0.35 -1.29
C VAL A 25 -6.86 1.53 -0.35
N ALA A 26 -6.29 1.50 0.85
CA ALA A 26 -6.22 2.69 1.70
C ALA A 26 -4.98 3.53 1.39
N LYS A 27 -4.95 4.76 1.90
CA LYS A 27 -3.73 5.56 1.99
C LYS A 27 -2.72 4.84 2.90
N GLY A 28 -1.48 4.66 2.46
CA GLY A 28 -0.44 4.06 3.29
C GLY A 28 0.79 3.59 2.53
N LEU A 29 1.69 2.92 3.24
CA LEU A 29 2.95 2.39 2.72
C LEU A 29 2.76 0.93 2.31
N VAL A 30 3.03 0.61 1.05
CA VAL A 30 3.17 -0.76 0.60
C VAL A 30 4.45 -1.31 1.20
N TYR A 31 4.39 -2.47 1.84
CA TYR A 31 5.54 -3.18 2.41
C TYR A 31 5.81 -4.51 1.69
N LYS A 32 4.82 -5.05 0.97
CA LYS A 32 4.94 -6.32 0.26
C LYS A 32 4.04 -6.35 -0.97
N PHE A 33 4.58 -6.83 -2.08
CA PHE A 33 3.83 -7.13 -3.29
C PHE A 33 3.97 -8.61 -3.63
N GLU A 34 2.86 -9.25 -3.99
CA GLU A 34 2.85 -10.61 -4.52
C GLU A 34 1.96 -10.69 -5.77
N LEU A 35 2.47 -11.37 -6.77
CA LEU A 35 1.77 -11.70 -8.00
C LEU A 35 1.93 -13.19 -8.25
N GLU A 36 0.84 -13.91 -8.09
CA GLU A 36 0.78 -15.35 -8.30
C GLU A 36 0.21 -15.67 -9.67
N PHE A 37 0.92 -16.54 -10.38
CA PHE A 37 0.49 -17.16 -11.63
C PHE A 37 0.15 -18.63 -11.35
N PRO A 38 -1.16 -18.97 -11.24
CA PRO A 38 -1.62 -20.35 -11.25
C PRO A 38 -1.07 -21.12 -12.45
N PRO A 39 -0.97 -22.46 -12.36
CA PRO A 39 -0.56 -23.27 -13.49
C PRO A 39 -1.53 -23.10 -14.67
N GLY A 40 -0.99 -23.01 -15.89
CA GLY A 40 -1.77 -23.04 -17.13
C GLY A 40 -1.66 -21.79 -18.00
N SER A 41 -0.91 -20.76 -17.56
CA SER A 41 -0.63 -19.59 -18.39
C SER A 41 0.52 -19.82 -19.38
N LEU A 42 1.44 -20.73 -19.06
CA LEU A 42 2.63 -21.05 -19.87
C LEU A 42 3.47 -19.80 -20.22
N GLY A 43 3.41 -18.75 -19.41
CA GLY A 43 4.12 -17.49 -19.64
C GLY A 43 3.44 -16.54 -20.65
N ASN A 44 2.20 -16.83 -21.05
CA ASN A 44 1.44 -15.99 -21.99
C ASN A 44 0.57 -14.91 -21.32
N LEU A 45 0.50 -14.91 -19.99
CA LEU A 45 -0.18 -13.86 -19.22
C LEU A 45 0.84 -12.80 -18.80
N PHE A 46 0.56 -11.57 -19.18
CA PHE A 46 1.39 -10.41 -18.86
C PHE A 46 0.65 -9.48 -17.91
N VAL A 47 1.35 -9.00 -16.88
CA VAL A 47 0.77 -8.17 -15.82
C VAL A 47 1.69 -6.98 -15.51
N ALA A 48 1.09 -5.79 -15.38
CA ALA A 48 1.78 -4.60 -14.91
C ALA A 48 0.86 -3.79 -13.98
N VAL A 49 1.43 -3.06 -13.03
CA VAL A 49 0.71 -2.33 -11.98
C VAL A 49 1.09 -0.86 -12.04
N PHE A 50 0.07 -0.02 -12.06
CA PHE A 50 0.18 1.42 -12.22
C PHE A 50 -0.48 2.15 -11.06
N ASP A 51 0.08 3.30 -10.72
CA ASP A 51 -0.58 4.34 -9.94
C ASP A 51 -0.86 5.52 -10.86
N GLY A 52 -2.14 5.73 -11.18
CA GLY A 52 -2.53 6.68 -12.23
C GLY A 52 -1.92 6.30 -13.57
N LEU A 53 -1.03 7.17 -14.09
CA LEU A 53 -0.29 6.97 -15.34
C LEU A 53 1.13 6.43 -15.14
N TYR A 54 1.57 6.31 -13.88
CA TYR A 54 2.92 5.90 -13.56
C TYR A 54 3.00 4.38 -13.34
N GLN A 55 3.90 3.72 -14.06
CA GLN A 55 4.15 2.29 -13.90
C GLN A 55 4.98 2.05 -12.63
N VAL A 56 4.35 1.45 -11.62
CA VAL A 56 5.00 1.16 -10.33
C VAL A 56 5.76 -0.16 -10.43
N TRP A 57 5.08 -1.22 -10.89
CA TRP A 57 5.67 -2.56 -11.02
C TRP A 57 5.33 -3.24 -12.36
N PRO A 58 6.32 -3.82 -13.05
CA PRO A 58 7.76 -3.64 -12.81
C PRO A 58 8.15 -2.17 -13.05
N SER A 59 9.17 -1.68 -12.34
CA SER A 59 9.53 -0.25 -12.42
C SER A 59 10.18 0.14 -13.76
N SER A 60 10.67 -0.84 -14.53
CA SER A 60 11.08 -0.64 -15.92
C SER A 60 9.86 -0.38 -16.80
N THR A 61 9.70 0.86 -17.25
CA THR A 61 8.55 1.28 -18.06
C THR A 61 8.40 0.43 -19.32
N GLY A 62 7.18 -0.02 -19.61
CA GLY A 62 6.86 -0.83 -20.77
C GLY A 62 7.20 -2.32 -20.63
N VAL A 63 7.84 -2.73 -19.53
CA VAL A 63 8.09 -4.13 -19.19
C VAL A 63 6.89 -4.68 -18.41
N TRP A 64 6.64 -5.97 -18.56
CA TRP A 64 5.52 -6.67 -17.91
C TRP A 64 6.03 -7.90 -17.17
N PHE A 65 5.40 -8.25 -16.05
CA PHE A 65 5.63 -9.53 -15.41
C PHE A 65 4.94 -10.64 -16.20
N SER A 66 5.65 -11.74 -16.40
CA SER A 66 5.11 -12.98 -16.97
C SER A 66 5.78 -14.17 -16.29
N SER A 67 5.01 -15.17 -15.92
CA SER A 67 5.53 -16.43 -15.38
C SER A 67 4.48 -17.52 -15.56
N ASP A 68 4.84 -18.77 -15.26
CA ASP A 68 3.88 -19.88 -15.12
C ASP A 68 4.15 -20.67 -13.85
N LYS A 69 3.09 -21.07 -13.13
CA LYS A 69 3.18 -21.86 -11.88
C LYS A 69 4.19 -21.29 -10.88
N ASN A 70 4.16 -19.97 -10.69
CA ASN A 70 5.13 -19.27 -9.85
C ASN A 70 4.49 -18.06 -9.18
N THR A 71 5.04 -17.67 -8.03
CA THR A 71 4.69 -16.42 -7.36
C THR A 71 5.88 -15.48 -7.40
N ILE A 72 5.71 -14.33 -8.04
CA ILE A 72 6.65 -13.22 -7.95
C ILE A 72 6.31 -12.46 -6.68
N ALA A 73 7.22 -12.44 -5.72
CA ALA A 73 7.03 -11.75 -4.45
C ALA A 73 8.28 -10.95 -4.08
N PHE A 74 8.08 -9.71 -3.64
CA PHE A 74 9.15 -8.84 -3.16
C PHE A 74 8.63 -7.81 -2.16
N GLU A 75 9.56 -7.28 -1.38
CA GLU A 75 9.30 -6.16 -0.47
C GLU A 75 9.56 -4.85 -1.21
N ASP A 76 8.74 -3.84 -0.95
CA ASP A 76 8.90 -2.50 -1.49
C ASP A 76 8.46 -1.48 -0.42
N THR A 77 8.79 -0.20 -0.59
CA THR A 77 8.42 0.91 0.29
C THR A 77 7.64 1.99 -0.46
N TYR A 78 6.83 1.58 -1.44
CA TYR A 78 6.02 2.50 -2.24
C TYR A 78 4.92 3.15 -1.39
N LEU A 79 4.95 4.49 -1.29
CA LEU A 79 4.00 5.25 -0.48
C LEU A 79 2.79 5.70 -1.31
N LYS A 80 1.63 5.12 -1.05
CA LYS A 80 0.34 5.56 -1.59
C LYS A 80 -0.22 6.72 -0.74
N ALA A 81 0.23 7.94 -1.01
CA ALA A 81 -0.14 9.13 -0.23
C ALA A 81 -1.31 9.95 -0.81
N ILE A 82 -1.50 9.92 -2.12
CA ILE A 82 -2.38 10.83 -2.85
C ILE A 82 -3.57 10.04 -3.45
N PRO A 83 -4.80 10.60 -3.41
CA PRO A 83 -5.94 9.99 -4.10
C PRO A 83 -5.77 10.03 -5.64
N PRO A 84 -6.39 9.09 -6.39
CA PRO A 84 -7.28 8.04 -5.91
C PRO A 84 -6.52 6.90 -5.22
N PHE A 85 -7.07 6.37 -4.12
CA PHE A 85 -6.44 5.26 -3.36
C PHE A 85 -6.71 3.92 -4.04
N GLU A 86 -6.08 3.74 -5.20
CA GLU A 86 -6.22 2.55 -6.01
C GLU A 86 -4.93 2.25 -6.79
N PHE A 87 -4.76 0.99 -7.17
CA PHE A 87 -3.79 0.57 -8.16
C PHE A 87 -4.51 0.06 -9.40
N ASN A 88 -4.02 0.46 -10.57
CA ASN A 88 -4.50 0.00 -11.85
C ASN A 88 -3.65 -1.19 -12.29
N VAL A 89 -4.19 -2.40 -12.20
CA VAL A 89 -3.54 -3.59 -12.70
C VAL A 89 -3.95 -3.79 -14.15
N TYR A 90 -2.99 -3.71 -15.04
CA TYR A 90 -3.18 -4.02 -16.44
C TYR A 90 -2.76 -5.45 -16.72
N THR A 91 -3.52 -6.12 -17.58
CA THR A 91 -3.27 -7.50 -17.98
C THR A 91 -3.55 -7.69 -19.46
N TYR A 92 -2.77 -8.54 -20.12
CA TYR A 92 -3.09 -9.02 -21.46
C TYR A 92 -2.60 -10.46 -21.63
N ASN A 93 -3.19 -11.14 -22.60
CA ASN A 93 -2.91 -12.54 -22.89
C ASN A 93 -2.45 -12.69 -24.35
N THR A 94 -1.36 -13.42 -24.58
CA THR A 94 -0.87 -13.77 -25.93
C THR A 94 -1.24 -15.18 -26.36
N GLY A 95 -1.84 -15.96 -25.46
CA GLY A 95 -2.34 -17.31 -25.73
C GLY A 95 -3.60 -17.27 -26.60
N ASP A 96 -3.75 -18.26 -27.46
CA ASP A 96 -4.84 -18.39 -28.43
C ASP A 96 -6.06 -19.14 -27.88
N SER A 97 -5.84 -20.00 -26.88
CA SER A 97 -6.79 -21.06 -26.56
C SER A 97 -7.71 -20.73 -25.38
N TRP A 98 -7.16 -20.20 -24.28
CA TRP A 98 -7.88 -20.12 -23.00
C TRP A 98 -7.63 -18.80 -22.26
N PRO A 99 -8.60 -18.32 -21.47
CA PRO A 99 -8.36 -17.23 -20.53
C PRO A 99 -7.33 -17.64 -19.47
N HIS A 100 -6.53 -16.69 -19.03
CA HIS A 100 -5.54 -16.91 -17.98
C HIS A 100 -5.87 -16.07 -16.75
N THR A 101 -5.55 -16.60 -15.57
CA THR A 101 -5.83 -15.95 -14.29
C THR A 101 -4.54 -15.61 -13.59
N CYS A 102 -4.51 -14.49 -12.85
CA CYS A 102 -3.49 -14.20 -11.84
C CYS A 102 -4.13 -13.71 -10.55
N HIS A 103 -3.37 -13.80 -9.45
CA HIS A 103 -3.77 -13.23 -8.16
C HIS A 103 -2.76 -12.15 -7.75
N VAL A 104 -3.27 -10.94 -7.54
CA VAL A 104 -2.49 -9.80 -7.04
C VAL A 104 -2.77 -9.64 -5.56
N ARG A 105 -1.73 -9.56 -4.74
CA ARG A 105 -1.82 -9.25 -3.30
C ARG A 105 -0.89 -8.10 -2.95
N ILE A 106 -1.44 -7.08 -2.29
CA ILE A 106 -0.72 -5.88 -1.88
C ILE A 106 -0.81 -5.77 -0.36
N GLY A 107 0.33 -5.96 0.31
CA GLY A 107 0.51 -5.69 1.73
C GLY A 107 0.75 -4.20 1.94
N LEU A 108 -0.16 -3.53 2.65
CA LEU A 108 -0.08 -2.10 2.94
C LEU A 108 -0.34 -1.82 4.42
N VAL A 109 0.42 -0.86 4.96
CA VAL A 109 0.30 -0.35 6.32
C VAL A 109 -0.19 1.10 6.28
N THR A 110 -1.16 1.39 7.14
CA THR A 110 -1.75 2.72 7.31
C THR A 110 -1.29 3.43 8.58
N ASN A 111 -0.60 2.73 9.49
CA ASN A 111 -0.13 3.28 10.77
C ASN A 111 1.11 4.16 10.55
N ASP A 112 0.99 5.45 10.88
CA ASP A 112 2.05 6.45 10.75
C ASP A 112 3.34 6.08 11.49
N GLU A 113 3.26 5.46 12.67
CA GLU A 113 4.44 5.02 13.43
C GLU A 113 5.27 3.99 12.66
N PHE A 114 4.60 3.09 11.96
CA PHE A 114 5.27 2.08 11.16
C PHE A 114 5.82 2.69 9.88
N ILE A 115 5.08 3.61 9.23
CA ILE A 115 5.55 4.34 8.05
C ILE A 115 6.83 5.15 8.38
N ALA A 116 6.86 5.80 9.55
CA ALA A 116 8.00 6.57 10.02
C ALA A 116 9.29 5.75 10.17
N ARG A 117 9.20 4.42 10.40
CA ARG A 117 10.39 3.54 10.48
C ARG A 117 11.11 3.40 9.13
N TYR A 118 10.38 3.47 8.03
CA TYR A 118 10.92 3.25 6.68
C TYR A 118 11.21 4.55 5.92
N LEU A 119 10.63 5.68 6.36
CA LEU A 119 10.77 6.97 5.69
C LEU A 119 11.34 8.03 6.67
N PRO A 120 12.67 8.31 6.66
CA PRO A 120 13.30 9.24 7.59
C PRO A 120 12.72 10.66 7.58
N ALA A 121 12.30 11.15 6.40
CA ALA A 121 11.66 12.46 6.29
C ALA A 121 10.30 12.51 7.01
N LYS A 122 9.51 11.43 6.90
CA LYS A 122 8.25 11.26 7.64
C LYS A 122 8.49 11.06 9.14
N SER A 123 9.60 10.42 9.51
CA SER A 123 10.01 10.26 10.91
C SER A 123 10.21 11.60 11.61
N TYR A 124 10.84 12.57 10.96
CA TYR A 124 11.06 13.89 11.55
C TYR A 124 9.76 14.67 11.78
N GLU A 125 8.85 14.67 10.79
CA GLU A 125 7.50 15.27 10.95
C GLU A 125 6.73 14.62 12.10
N PHE A 126 6.77 13.28 12.18
CA PHE A 126 6.14 12.54 13.26
C PHE A 126 6.73 12.89 14.63
N MET A 127 8.07 12.96 14.74
CA MET A 127 8.75 13.33 15.99
C MET A 127 8.41 14.74 16.44
N ILE A 128 8.38 15.73 15.54
CA ILE A 128 7.98 17.09 15.88
C ILE A 128 6.56 17.11 16.44
N ARG A 129 5.63 16.43 15.77
CA ARG A 129 4.23 16.36 16.21
C ARG A 129 4.12 15.68 17.58
N ALA A 130 4.83 14.59 17.79
CA ALA A 130 4.85 13.88 19.08
C ALA A 130 5.37 14.78 20.22
N LEU A 131 6.43 15.56 19.98
CA LEU A 131 6.94 16.52 20.97
C LEU A 131 5.92 17.61 21.29
N GLN A 132 5.22 18.13 20.28
CA GLN A 132 4.17 19.14 20.47
C GLN A 132 3.00 18.59 21.30
N ASP A 133 2.57 17.36 21.03
CA ASP A 133 1.50 16.71 21.80
C ASP A 133 1.94 16.45 23.26
N MET A 134 3.20 16.06 23.48
CA MET A 134 3.78 15.90 24.82
C MET A 134 3.85 17.24 25.57
N GLU A 135 4.27 18.32 24.93
CA GLU A 135 4.28 19.66 25.52
C GLU A 135 2.87 20.13 25.88
N ALA A 136 1.87 19.84 25.04
CA ALA A 136 0.48 20.16 25.33
C ALA A 136 -0.03 19.41 26.57
N GLN A 137 0.21 18.09 26.65
CA GLN A 137 -0.15 17.28 27.81
C GLN A 137 0.56 17.75 29.09
N GLN A 138 1.84 18.14 28.99
CA GLN A 138 2.57 18.70 30.12
C GLN A 138 1.98 20.03 30.58
N ARG A 139 1.58 20.91 29.65
CA ARG A 139 0.92 22.19 30.00
C ARG A 139 -0.44 21.96 30.64
N GLU A 140 -1.23 21.00 30.16
CA GLU A 140 -2.50 20.63 30.77
C GLU A 140 -2.31 20.04 32.17
N ALA A 141 -1.33 19.14 32.34
CA ALA A 141 -1.00 18.58 33.64
C ALA A 141 -0.47 19.64 34.62
N GLN A 142 0.39 20.55 34.16
CA GLN A 142 0.89 21.69 34.95
C GLN A 142 -0.24 22.66 35.31
N GLY A 143 -1.17 22.92 34.39
CA GLY A 143 -2.37 23.74 34.63
C GLY A 143 -3.27 23.13 35.71
N GLY A 144 -3.54 21.83 35.64
CA GLY A 144 -4.32 21.13 36.67
C GLY A 144 -3.64 21.09 38.03
N VAL A 145 -2.30 20.96 38.07
CA VAL A 145 -1.52 21.06 39.32
C VAL A 145 -1.56 22.48 39.87
N LEU A 146 -1.59 23.53 39.04
CA LEU A 146 -1.72 24.92 39.51
C LEU A 146 -3.14 25.25 40.00
N GLU A 147 -4.19 24.63 39.44
CA GLU A 147 -5.57 24.78 39.92
C GLU A 147 -5.83 24.05 41.24
N SER A 148 -5.10 22.98 41.53
CA SER A 148 -5.24 22.20 42.78
C SER A 148 -3.89 21.71 43.29
N PRO A 149 -2.98 22.62 43.71
CA PRO A 149 -1.61 22.26 44.07
C PRO A 149 -1.54 21.40 45.33
N PHE A 150 -2.57 21.46 46.18
CA PHE A 150 -2.69 20.64 47.38
C PHE A 150 -4.13 20.11 47.56
N PRO A 151 -4.54 19.05 46.83
CA PRO A 151 -5.91 18.52 46.88
C PRO A 151 -6.32 18.00 48.26
N TRP A 152 -5.34 17.67 49.11
CA TRP A 152 -5.56 17.22 50.49
C TRP A 152 -5.83 18.37 51.48
N LEU A 153 -5.61 19.63 51.08
CA LEU A 153 -5.87 20.82 51.91
C LEU A 153 -7.32 21.30 51.82
N SER A 154 -8.05 20.95 50.74
CA SER A 154 -9.44 21.36 50.50
C SER A 154 -10.51 20.52 51.21
N GLY A 155 -10.12 19.50 51.99
CA GLY A 155 -11.05 18.55 52.64
C GLY A 155 -11.08 18.60 54.17
N GLY A 156 -10.46 19.60 54.81
CA GLY A 156 -10.42 19.73 56.27
C GLY A 156 -11.22 20.93 56.78
N GLY A 157 -12.52 20.73 57.02
CA GLY A 157 -13.42 21.71 57.63
C GLY A 157 -14.72 21.05 58.06
#